data_AF-A0A3D3WDH0-F1
#
_entry.id   AF-A0A3D3WDH0-F1
#
_cell.length_a   1.000
_cell.length_b   1.000
_cell.length_c   1.000
_cell.angle_alpha   90.00
_cell.angle_beta   90.00
_cell.angle_gamma   90.00
#
_symmetry.space_group_name_H-M   'P 1'
#
loop_
_entity.id
_entity.type
_entity.pdbx_description
1 polymer ?
#
loop_
_entity_poly.entity_id
_entity_poly.type
_entity_poly.pdbx_seq_one_letter_code
_entity_poly.pdbx_strand_id
1 'polypeptide(L)'
;MNITDLAADYERDGYVSGVPVLTQDEVTYHRTALEKAEHELNASLHYQFKVHTILTSPYELATRPQVLDLVEAMIGPDILLYNATFIIKEPHSTSYVSWHQDLTY
;
A
#
# COMPACT_ATOMS: atom_id res chain seq x y z
N MET A 1 -18.58 -5.01 4.82
CA MET A 1 -17.49 -5.70 4.08
C MET A 1 -17.59 -7.16 4.46
N ASN A 2 -17.85 -8.07 3.51
CA ASN A 2 -17.84 -9.50 3.80
C ASN A 2 -16.41 -10.02 3.56
N ILE A 3 -15.62 -10.09 4.63
CA ILE A 3 -14.20 -10.47 4.55
C ILE A 3 -14.05 -11.91 4.04
N THR A 4 -14.98 -12.80 4.39
CA THR A 4 -14.97 -14.20 3.90
C THR A 4 -15.13 -14.29 2.39
N ASP A 5 -16.05 -13.50 1.82
CA ASP A 5 -16.22 -13.46 0.35
C ASP A 5 -14.97 -12.89 -0.33
N LEU A 6 -14.36 -11.84 0.25
CA LEU A 6 -13.12 -11.25 -0.26
C LEU A 6 -11.95 -12.23 -0.23
N ALA A 7 -11.83 -13.05 0.82
CA ALA A 7 -10.81 -14.10 0.88
C ALA A 7 -11.04 -15.19 -0.19
N ALA A 8 -12.29 -15.56 -0.46
CA ALA A 8 -12.61 -16.51 -1.53
C ALA A 8 -12.34 -15.93 -2.94
N ASP A 9 -12.61 -14.63 -3.14
CA ASP A 9 -12.26 -13.93 -4.38
C ASP A 9 -10.74 -13.85 -4.57
N TYR A 10 -9.99 -13.56 -3.51
CA TYR A 10 -8.53 -13.58 -3.52
C TYR A 10 -7.98 -14.96 -3.92
N GLU A 11 -8.47 -16.04 -3.31
CA GLU A 11 -8.02 -17.40 -3.63
C GLU A 11 -8.30 -17.79 -5.09
N ARG A 12 -9.44 -17.35 -5.63
CA ARG A 12 -9.85 -17.65 -7.01
C ARG A 12 -9.08 -16.83 -8.04
N ASP A 13 -8.94 -15.52 -7.83
CA ASP A 13 -8.50 -14.56 -8.84
C ASP A 13 -7.07 -14.05 -8.61
N GLY A 14 -6.50 -14.27 -7.42
CA GLY A 14 -5.17 -13.79 -7.02
C GLY A 14 -5.14 -12.32 -6.58
N TYR A 15 -6.29 -11.64 -6.50
CA TYR A 15 -6.39 -10.26 -6.04
C TYR A 15 -7.80 -9.91 -5.53
N VAL A 16 -7.88 -8.83 -4.74
CA VAL A 16 -9.12 -8.11 -4.46
C VAL A 16 -8.89 -6.62 -4.68
N SER A 17 -9.92 -5.89 -5.10
CA SER A 17 -9.81 -4.46 -5.40
C SER A 17 -11.07 -3.69 -5.00
N GLY A 18 -10.97 -2.36 -4.92
CA GLY A 18 -12.12 -1.51 -4.60
C GLY A 18 -12.61 -1.61 -3.16
N VAL A 19 -11.80 -2.12 -2.23
CA VAL A 19 -12.15 -2.22 -0.82
C VAL A 19 -11.93 -0.86 -0.14
N PRO A 20 -12.97 -0.19 0.38
CA PRO A 20 -12.85 1.14 0.96
C PRO A 20 -12.23 1.06 2.36
N VAL A 21 -10.94 1.33 2.47
CA VAL A 21 -10.20 1.30 3.76
C VAL A 21 -9.89 2.69 4.32
N LEU A 22 -9.98 3.73 3.49
CA LEU A 22 -9.73 5.13 3.86
C LEU A 22 -10.91 6.03 3.50
N THR A 23 -11.11 7.05 4.32
CA THR A 23 -11.94 8.22 4.00
C THR A 23 -11.17 9.20 3.11
N GLN A 24 -11.88 10.14 2.49
CA GLN A 24 -11.26 11.17 1.65
C GLN A 24 -10.27 12.06 2.42
N ASP A 25 -10.55 12.34 3.69
CA ASP A 25 -9.69 13.14 4.56
C ASP A 25 -8.40 12.39 4.91
N GLU A 26 -8.50 11.09 5.21
CA GLU A 26 -7.32 10.23 5.43
C GLU A 26 -6.46 10.11 4.17
N VAL A 27 -7.08 9.95 3.00
CA VAL A 27 -6.35 9.96 1.72
C VAL A 27 -5.58 11.27 1.54
N THR A 28 -6.23 12.41 1.83
CA THR A 28 -5.63 13.74 1.72
C THR A 28 -4.46 13.91 2.70
N TYR A 29 -4.64 13.46 3.94
CA TYR A 29 -3.61 13.46 4.97
C TYR A 29 -2.37 12.66 4.54
N HIS A 30 -2.54 11.40 4.16
CA HIS A 30 -1.42 10.52 3.81
C HIS A 30 -0.69 10.99 2.55
N ARG A 31 -1.42 11.54 1.57
CA ARG A 31 -0.82 12.18 0.38
C ARG A 31 0.02 13.40 0.76
N THR A 32 -0.52 14.30 1.58
CA THR A 32 0.20 15.49 2.04
C THR A 32 1.46 15.11 2.82
N ALA A 33 1.40 14.04 3.63
CA ALA A 33 2.55 13.53 4.36
C ALA A 33 3.65 12.99 3.44
N LEU A 34 3.29 12.28 2.35
CA LEU A 34 4.23 11.86 1.31
C LEU A 34 4.91 13.07 0.65
N GLU A 35 4.12 14.02 0.14
CA GLU A 35 4.63 15.20 -0.58
C GLU A 35 5.55 16.06 0.32
N LYS A 36 5.17 16.22 1.60
CA LYS A 36 6.01 16.90 2.59
C LYS A 36 7.33 16.15 2.82
N ALA A 37 7.30 14.82 2.93
CA ALA A 37 8.50 14.03 3.13
C ALA A 37 9.46 14.13 1.92
N GLU A 38 8.95 14.07 0.68
CA GLU A 38 9.78 14.27 -0.52
C GLU A 38 10.41 15.67 -0.55
N HIS A 39 9.66 16.70 -0.15
CA HIS A 39 10.17 18.07 -0.05
C HIS A 39 11.28 18.21 1.01
N GLU A 40 11.07 17.67 2.22
CA GLU A 40 12.05 17.75 3.32
C GLU A 40 13.33 16.94 3.02
N LEU A 41 13.20 15.78 2.36
CA LEU A 41 14.32 14.94 1.95
C LEU A 41 15.02 15.47 0.69
N ASN A 42 14.37 16.36 -0.06
CA ASN A 42 14.78 16.80 -1.39
C ASN A 42 15.09 15.61 -2.31
N ALA A 43 14.25 14.59 -2.27
CA ALA A 43 14.41 13.35 -3.00
C ALA A 43 13.05 12.70 -3.26
N SER A 44 12.94 11.95 -4.37
CA SER A 44 11.73 11.15 -4.60
C SER A 44 11.71 9.92 -3.71
N LEU A 45 10.53 9.61 -3.19
CA LEU A 45 10.24 8.40 -2.43
C LEU A 45 9.75 7.24 -3.31
N HIS A 46 9.74 7.42 -4.63
CA HIS A 46 9.36 6.37 -5.58
C HIS A 46 10.24 5.13 -5.42
N TYR A 47 9.61 3.97 -5.17
CA TYR A 47 10.26 2.68 -4.97
C TYR A 47 11.33 2.64 -3.87
N GLN A 48 11.28 3.55 -2.90
CA GLN A 48 12.16 3.45 -1.73
C GLN A 48 11.71 2.29 -0.83
N PHE A 49 12.68 1.46 -0.42
CA PHE A 49 12.44 0.25 0.34
C PHE A 49 12.25 0.56 1.83
N LYS A 50 11.28 -0.12 2.46
CA LYS A 50 10.97 -0.03 3.90
C LYS A 50 10.73 1.39 4.41
N VAL A 51 10.03 2.23 3.64
CA VAL A 51 9.77 3.63 4.04
C VAL A 51 9.00 3.75 5.37
N HIS A 52 8.25 2.73 5.77
CA HIS A 52 7.59 2.64 7.07
C HIS A 52 8.55 2.66 8.28
N THR A 53 9.85 2.44 8.06
CA THR A 53 10.88 2.51 9.12
C THR A 53 11.35 3.93 9.43
N ILE A 54 11.07 4.87 8.53
CA ILE A 54 11.49 6.27 8.65
C ILE A 54 10.31 7.25 8.57
N LEU A 55 9.14 6.82 8.07
CA LEU A 55 7.94 7.64 7.94
C LEU A 55 6.73 6.96 8.63
N THR A 56 5.99 7.74 9.41
CA THR A 56 4.79 7.28 10.13
C THR A 56 3.63 6.96 9.18
N SER A 57 3.39 7.80 8.18
CA SER A 57 2.27 7.65 7.23
C SER A 57 2.18 6.27 6.55
N PRO A 58 3.25 5.74 5.91
CA PRO A 58 3.19 4.39 5.32
C PRO A 58 3.08 3.27 6.35
N TYR A 59 3.59 3.46 7.58
CA TYR A 59 3.39 2.50 8.67
C TYR A 59 1.91 2.43 9.07
N GLU A 60 1.29 3.58 9.35
CA GLU A 60 -0.13 3.67 9.71
C GLU A 60 -1.05 3.07 8.65
N LEU A 61 -0.76 3.30 7.36
CA LEU A 61 -1.50 2.70 6.25
C LEU A 61 -1.37 1.17 6.23
N ALA A 62 -0.15 0.66 6.37
CA ALA A 62 0.13 -0.76 6.27
C ALA A 62 -0.35 -1.57 7.49
N THR A 63 -0.40 -0.95 8.68
CA THR A 63 -0.82 -1.60 9.93
C THR A 63 -2.24 -1.23 10.37
N ARG A 64 -3.03 -0.62 9.49
CA ARG A 64 -4.40 -0.24 9.78
C ARG A 64 -5.26 -1.48 10.08
N PRO A 65 -6.13 -1.49 11.11
CA PRO A 65 -6.92 -2.68 11.47
C PRO A 65 -7.70 -3.27 10.30
N GLN A 66 -8.39 -2.44 9.51
CA GLN A 66 -9.17 -2.93 8.36
C GLN A 66 -8.29 -3.59 7.28
N VAL A 67 -7.03 -3.17 7.13
CA VAL A 67 -6.07 -3.81 6.22
C VAL A 67 -5.59 -5.13 6.81
N LEU A 68 -5.25 -5.15 8.10
CA LEU A 68 -4.81 -6.35 8.79
C LEU A 68 -5.90 -7.42 8.86
N ASP A 69 -7.16 -7.07 9.10
CA ASP A 69 -8.29 -8.00 9.09
C ASP A 69 -8.46 -8.68 7.72
N LEU A 70 -8.23 -7.94 6.62
CA LEU A 70 -8.27 -8.47 5.26
C LEU A 70 -7.10 -9.40 4.97
N VAL A 71 -5.88 -8.98 5.34
CA VAL A 71 -4.68 -9.78 5.16
C VAL A 71 -4.75 -11.06 6.00
N GLU A 72 -5.19 -10.98 7.25
CA GLU A 72 -5.38 -12.12 8.15
C GLU A 72 -6.30 -13.17 7.56
N ALA A 73 -7.41 -12.74 6.94
CA ALA A 73 -8.34 -13.64 6.29
C ALA A 73 -7.75 -14.35 5.05
N MET A 74 -6.72 -13.77 4.43
CA MET A 74 -6.06 -14.33 3.25
C MET A 74 -4.87 -15.23 3.59
N ILE A 75 -4.06 -14.87 4.58
CA ILE A 75 -2.77 -15.54 4.86
C ILE A 75 -2.66 -16.14 6.27
N GLY A 76 -3.65 -15.93 7.13
CA GLY A 76 -3.64 -16.35 8.53
C GLY A 76 -3.14 -15.25 9.50
N PRO A 77 -3.15 -15.55 10.81
CA PRO A 77 -3.01 -14.55 11.87
C PRO A 77 -1.59 -14.02 12.08
N ASP A 78 -0.58 -14.74 11.60
CA ASP A 78 0.83 -14.37 11.80
C ASP A 78 1.32 -13.47 10.66
N ILE A 79 1.10 -12.15 10.82
CA ILE A 79 1.39 -11.15 9.80
C ILE A 79 2.72 -10.42 10.08
N LEU A 80 3.59 -10.34 9.06
CA LEU A 80 4.80 -9.52 9.07
C LEU A 80 4.73 -8.45 7.98
N LEU A 81 4.86 -7.17 8.36
CA LEU A 81 5.09 -6.08 7.41
C LEU A 81 6.53 -6.15 6.88
N TYR A 82 6.72 -6.85 5.77
CA TYR A 82 8.05 -7.03 5.16
C TYR A 82 8.57 -5.74 4.50
N ASN A 83 7.70 -5.06 3.75
CA ASN A 83 8.03 -3.84 3.02
C ASN A 83 6.78 -2.93 2.91
N ALA A 84 7.01 -1.62 2.86
CA ALA A 84 6.04 -0.64 2.38
C ALA A 84 6.79 0.32 1.46
N THR A 85 6.22 0.65 0.31
CA THR A 85 6.84 1.52 -0.70
C THR A 85 5.80 2.34 -1.45
N PHE A 86 6.21 3.47 -2.01
CA PHE A 86 5.35 4.32 -2.84
C PHE A 86 5.58 4.05 -4.32
N ILE A 87 4.50 3.82 -5.06
CA ILE A 87 4.50 3.79 -6.53
C ILE A 87 3.93 5.13 -7.00
N ILE A 88 4.80 6.00 -7.51
CA ILE A 88 4.50 7.38 -7.89
C ILE A 88 4.56 7.48 -9.41
N LYS A 89 3.58 8.16 -10.00
CA LYS A 89 3.53 8.47 -11.43
C LYS A 89 3.34 9.97 -11.60
N GLU A 90 4.43 10.65 -11.95
CA GLU A 90 4.40 12.09 -12.18
C GLU A 90 3.55 12.45 -13.41
N PRO A 91 2.91 13.64 -13.42
CA PRO A 91 2.22 14.16 -14.59
C PRO A 91 3.12 14.13 -15.83
N HIS A 92 2.56 13.72 -16.97
CA HIS A 92 3.26 13.63 -18.25
C HIS A 92 4.46 12.65 -18.27
N SER A 93 4.62 11.79 -17.26
CA SER A 93 5.62 10.71 -17.31
C SER A 93 5.35 9.77 -18.49
N THR A 94 6.39 9.45 -19.27
CA THR A 94 6.34 8.41 -20.31
C THR A 94 6.56 7.00 -19.76
N SER A 95 6.81 6.88 -18.44
CA SER A 95 7.07 5.59 -17.79
C SER A 95 5.79 4.76 -17.71
N TYR A 96 5.89 3.48 -18.05
CA TYR A 96 4.80 2.51 -17.87
C TYR A 96 5.35 1.25 -17.21
N VAL A 97 4.46 0.51 -16.56
CA VAL A 97 4.77 -0.80 -16.00
C VAL A 97 4.11 -1.83 -16.91
N SER A 98 4.91 -2.65 -17.58
CA SER A 98 4.40 -3.72 -18.45
C SER A 98 3.82 -4.85 -17.61
N TRP A 99 3.14 -5.80 -18.26
CA TRP A 99 2.79 -7.07 -17.63
C TRP A 99 4.03 -7.72 -17.03
N HIS A 100 3.95 -8.02 -15.73
CA HIS A 100 4.97 -8.70 -14.96
C HIS A 100 4.31 -9.35 -13.73
N GLN A 101 5.07 -10.16 -13.00
CA GLN A 101 4.70 -10.64 -11.67
C GLN A 101 5.67 -9.99 -10.68
N ASP A 102 5.16 -9.55 -9.53
CA ASP A 102 6.02 -9.07 -8.46
C ASP A 102 6.95 -10.21 -8.01
N LEU A 103 8.26 -9.96 -8.04
CA LEU A 103 9.28 -10.92 -7.62
C LEU A 103 9.78 -10.54 -6.23
N THR A 104 10.22 -11.53 -5.44
CA THR A 104 10.54 -11.37 -4.01
C THR A 104 11.95 -10.80 -3.74
N TYR A 105 12.48 -9.92 -4.60
CA TYR A 105 13.87 -9.43 -4.49
C TYR A 105 14.02 -8.20 -3.60
#